data_AF-A0A5S3SAZ1-F1
#
_entry.id   AF-A0A5S3SAZ1-F1
#
_cell.length_a   1.000
_cell.length_b   1.000
_cell.length_c   1.000
_cell.angle_alpha   90.00
_cell.angle_beta   90.00
_cell.angle_gamma   90.00
#
_symmetry.space_group_name_H-M   'P 1'
#
loop_
_entity.id
_entity.type
_entity.pdbx_description
1 polymer ?
#
loop_
_entity_poly.entity_id
_entity_poly.type
_entity_poly.pdbx_seq_one_letter_code
_entity_poly.pdbx_strand_id
1 'polypeptide(L)'
;MAERGRPTDYKPDYAEQAAKLCALGATDFELADFFKVDTRTIYRWKNVHEDFCQALIVGKENSDTRVERALYNRAVGYTFESEKVFQFQGEVIRAATVEHVAPAPGAAKLWLSIRQPT
;
A
#
# COMPACT_ATOMS: atom_id res chain seq x y z
N MET A 1 -6.22 -28.97 29.22
CA MET A 1 -7.45 -28.51 28.55
C MET A 1 -7.03 -27.81 27.28
N ALA A 2 -7.53 -28.22 26.11
CA ALA A 2 -7.15 -27.60 24.84
C ALA A 2 -7.83 -26.23 24.72
N GLU A 3 -7.07 -25.14 24.77
CA GLU A 3 -7.53 -23.81 24.34
C GLU A 3 -7.77 -23.85 22.82
N ARG A 4 -8.97 -24.25 22.44
CA ARG A 4 -9.43 -24.34 21.05
C ARG A 4 -10.37 -23.18 20.78
N GLY A 5 -9.81 -22.08 20.28
CA GLY A 5 -10.57 -20.97 19.70
C GLY A 5 -9.62 -19.97 19.08
N ARG A 6 -9.64 -19.87 17.74
CA ARG A 6 -9.04 -18.75 17.00
C ARG A 6 -9.59 -17.45 17.63
N PRO A 7 -8.78 -16.48 18.08
CA PRO A 7 -9.30 -15.30 18.76
C PRO A 7 -10.15 -14.48 17.78
N THR A 8 -11.47 -14.68 17.83
CA THR A 8 -12.46 -13.94 17.03
C THR A 8 -12.88 -12.65 17.72
N ASP A 9 -12.51 -12.48 18.98
CA ASP A 9 -12.91 -11.36 19.81
C ASP A 9 -12.07 -10.14 19.43
N TYR A 10 -12.80 -9.11 19.00
CA TYR A 10 -12.24 -7.82 18.64
C TYR A 10 -11.63 -7.15 19.87
N LYS A 11 -10.44 -6.58 19.71
CA LYS A 11 -9.83 -5.70 20.72
C LYS A 11 -9.73 -4.29 20.15
N PRO A 12 -10.04 -3.23 20.92
CA PRO A 12 -9.90 -1.85 20.46
C PRO A 12 -8.51 -1.54 19.87
N ASP A 13 -7.45 -2.11 20.44
CA ASP A 13 -6.07 -1.97 19.96
C ASP A 13 -5.87 -2.44 18.50
N TYR A 14 -6.75 -3.31 17.99
CA TYR A 14 -6.68 -3.78 16.60
C TYR A 14 -7.01 -2.67 15.60
N ALA A 15 -7.79 -1.65 15.98
CA ALA A 15 -8.02 -0.49 15.12
C ALA A 15 -6.72 0.27 14.84
N GLU A 16 -5.91 0.53 15.87
CA GLU A 16 -4.63 1.22 15.69
C GLU A 16 -3.64 0.41 14.85
N GLN A 17 -3.58 -0.91 15.08
CA GLN A 17 -2.75 -1.83 14.30
C GLN A 17 -3.21 -1.90 12.83
N ALA A 18 -4.51 -1.98 12.60
CA ALA A 18 -5.08 -1.99 11.25
C ALA A 18 -4.84 -0.67 10.51
N ALA A 19 -4.94 0.48 11.20
CA ALA A 19 -4.61 1.78 10.61
C ALA A 19 -3.15 1.84 10.13
N LYS A 20 -2.20 1.37 10.96
CA LYS A 20 -0.77 1.31 10.61
C LYS A 20 -0.52 0.40 9.43
N LEU A 21 -1.13 -0.79 9.41
CA LEU A 21 -1.00 -1.74 8.31
C LEU A 21 -1.61 -1.21 7.01
N CYS A 22 -2.79 -0.59 7.06
CA CYS A 22 -3.41 0.04 5.89
C CYS A 22 -2.61 1.24 5.38
N ALA A 23 -1.97 2.03 6.25
CA ALA A 23 -1.05 3.11 5.84
C ALA A 23 0.19 2.59 5.11
N LEU A 24 0.58 1.34 5.36
CA LEU A 24 1.63 0.63 4.63
C LEU A 24 1.13 0.00 3.31
N GLY A 25 -0.17 0.04 3.03
CA GLY A 25 -0.80 -0.53 1.84
C GLY A 25 -1.34 -1.94 2.02
N ALA A 26 -1.46 -2.44 3.27
CA ALA A 26 -1.96 -3.79 3.52
C ALA A 26 -3.42 -3.95 3.06
N THR A 27 -3.68 -5.05 2.38
CA THR A 27 -5.00 -5.50 1.94
C THR A 27 -5.78 -6.15 3.07
N ASP A 28 -7.10 -6.28 2.92
CA ASP A 28 -7.96 -6.95 3.90
C ASP A 28 -7.56 -8.43 4.13
N PHE A 29 -6.93 -9.07 3.13
CA PHE A 29 -6.38 -10.43 3.23
C PHE A 29 -5.12 -10.48 4.10
N GLU A 30 -4.21 -9.52 3.93
CA GLU A 30 -2.98 -9.42 4.74
C GLU A 30 -3.30 -9.01 6.19
N LEU A 31 -4.33 -8.21 6.41
CA LEU A 31 -4.89 -7.94 7.75
C LEU A 31 -5.42 -9.22 8.40
N ALA A 32 -6.18 -10.01 7.65
CA ALA A 32 -6.71 -11.28 8.14
C ALA A 32 -5.58 -12.26 8.54
N ASP A 33 -4.53 -12.33 7.73
CA ASP A 33 -3.34 -13.13 8.04
C ASP A 33 -2.59 -12.61 9.28
N PHE A 34 -2.38 -11.29 9.36
CA PHE A 34 -1.71 -10.63 10.49
C PHE A 34 -2.43 -10.89 11.83
N PHE A 35 -3.75 -10.69 11.86
CA PHE A 35 -4.56 -10.95 13.05
C PHE A 35 -4.86 -12.45 13.26
N LYS A 36 -4.42 -13.31 12.33
CA LYS A 36 -4.73 -14.73 12.29
C LYS A 36 -6.23 -14.99 12.40
N VAL A 37 -7.06 -14.18 11.73
CA VAL A 37 -8.53 -14.29 11.65
C VAL A 37 -9.00 -14.50 10.22
N ASP A 38 -10.26 -14.93 10.05
CA ASP A 38 -10.79 -15.12 8.70
C ASP A 38 -11.05 -13.74 8.07
N THR A 39 -10.98 -13.64 6.74
CA THR A 39 -11.36 -12.40 6.06
C THR A 39 -12.81 -12.01 6.37
N ARG A 40 -13.71 -12.99 6.59
CA ARG A 40 -15.07 -12.74 7.07
C ARG A 40 -15.12 -12.10 8.45
N THR A 41 -14.15 -12.40 9.32
CA THR A 41 -14.03 -11.78 10.63
C THR A 41 -13.60 -10.31 10.51
N ILE A 42 -12.68 -9.99 9.60
CA ILE A 42 -12.31 -8.60 9.28
C ILE A 42 -13.52 -7.82 8.76
N TYR A 43 -14.30 -8.39 7.83
CA TYR A 43 -15.53 -7.75 7.33
C TYR A 43 -16.58 -7.57 8.43
N ARG A 44 -16.71 -8.54 9.35
CA ARG A 44 -17.59 -8.42 10.50
C ARG A 44 -17.15 -7.29 11.43
N TRP A 45 -15.86 -7.22 11.77
CA TRP A 45 -15.32 -6.15 12.62
C TRP A 45 -15.54 -4.78 11.99
N LYS A 46 -15.35 -4.66 10.67
CA LYS A 46 -15.63 -3.43 9.92
C LYS A 46 -17.09 -2.97 10.03
N ASN A 47 -18.04 -3.90 10.03
CA ASN A 47 -19.48 -3.56 10.10
C ASN A 47 -19.98 -3.31 11.53
N VAL A 48 -19.32 -3.89 12.54
CA VAL A 48 -19.75 -3.83 13.94
C VAL A 48 -19.01 -2.75 14.72
N HIS A 49 -17.75 -2.47 14.39
CA HIS A 49 -16.89 -1.53 15.10
C HIS A 49 -16.53 -0.36 14.19
N GLU A 50 -17.18 0.79 14.43
CA GLU A 50 -16.98 2.02 13.66
C GLU A 50 -15.52 2.49 13.70
N ASP A 51 -14.86 2.41 14.86
CA ASP A 51 -13.44 2.76 15.02
C ASP A 51 -12.52 1.92 14.11
N PHE A 52 -12.81 0.63 13.98
CA PHE A 52 -12.05 -0.25 13.09
C PHE A 52 -12.31 0.08 11.63
N CYS A 53 -13.56 0.40 11.27
CA CYS A 53 -13.90 0.85 9.93
C CYS A 53 -13.16 2.15 9.58
N GLN A 54 -13.17 3.12 10.49
CA GLN A 54 -12.50 4.40 10.31
C GLN A 54 -10.99 4.25 10.19
N ALA A 55 -10.38 3.38 11.00
CA ALA A 55 -8.96 3.04 10.91
C ALA A 55 -8.56 2.51 9.52
N LEU A 56 -9.39 1.64 8.92
CA LEU A 56 -9.15 1.11 7.58
C LEU A 56 -9.28 2.19 6.50
N ILE A 57 -10.25 3.12 6.64
CA ILE A 57 -10.47 4.21 5.68
C ILE A 57 -9.29 5.19 5.70
N VAL A 58 -8.90 5.67 6.88
CA VAL A 58 -7.79 6.63 7.04
C VAL A 58 -6.45 6.01 6.60
N GLY A 59 -6.22 4.74 6.91
CA GLY A 59 -5.03 4.03 6.44
C GLY A 59 -4.99 3.91 4.91
N LYS A 60 -6.14 3.64 4.27
CA LYS A 60 -6.26 3.53 2.80
C LYS A 60 -6.10 4.88 2.11
N GLU A 61 -6.62 5.98 2.68
CA GLU A 61 -6.45 7.33 2.13
C GLU A 61 -4.96 7.72 1.98
N ASN A 62 -4.12 7.32 2.94
CA ASN A 62 -2.67 7.52 2.84
C ASN A 62 -2.04 6.69 1.72
N SER A 63 -2.49 5.45 1.53
CA SER A 63 -2.03 4.58 0.45
C SER A 63 -2.49 5.06 -0.93
N ASP A 64 -3.73 5.50 -1.04
CA ASP A 64 -4.29 6.10 -2.25
C ASP A 64 -3.55 7.39 -2.61
N THR A 65 -3.27 8.26 -1.63
CA THR A 65 -2.44 9.46 -1.82
C THR A 65 -1.04 9.10 -2.36
N ARG A 66 -0.45 7.99 -1.91
CA ARG A 66 0.85 7.51 -2.43
C ARG A 66 0.73 7.03 -3.88
N VAL A 67 -0.33 6.30 -4.20
CA VAL A 67 -0.61 5.86 -5.57
C VAL A 67 -0.86 7.06 -6.48
N GLU A 68 -1.61 8.06 -6.03
CA GLU A 68 -1.85 9.30 -6.77
C GLU A 68 -0.56 10.05 -7.06
N ARG A 69 0.33 10.21 -6.08
CA ARG A 69 1.65 10.83 -6.28
C ARG A 69 2.51 10.04 -7.26
N ALA A 70 2.53 8.71 -7.13
CA ALA A 70 3.28 7.84 -8.04
C ALA A 70 2.72 7.89 -9.47
N LEU A 71 1.39 7.89 -9.61
CA LEU A 71 0.70 8.01 -10.88
C LEU A 71 0.94 9.36 -11.54
N TYR A 72 0.92 10.45 -10.77
CA TYR A 72 1.28 11.78 -11.23
C TYR A 72 2.72 11.82 -11.76
N ASN A 73 3.69 11.32 -11.00
CA ASN A 73 5.08 11.22 -11.44
C ASN A 73 5.21 10.40 -12.73
N ARG A 74 4.48 9.28 -12.85
CA ARG A 74 4.41 8.51 -14.10
C ARG A 74 3.74 9.27 -15.24
N ALA A 75 2.77 10.13 -14.96
CA ALA A 75 2.04 10.92 -15.96
C ALA A 75 2.87 12.10 -16.50
N VAL A 76 3.71 12.75 -15.67
CA VAL A 76 4.56 13.89 -16.08
C VAL A 76 6.01 13.51 -16.38
N GLY A 77 6.42 12.28 -16.07
CA GLY A 77 7.81 11.84 -16.11
C GLY A 77 8.57 12.29 -14.87
N TYR A 78 9.58 11.52 -14.46
CA TYR A 78 10.39 11.84 -13.29
C TYR A 78 11.82 11.33 -13.45
N THR A 79 12.71 11.86 -12.63
CA THR A 79 14.12 11.48 -12.59
C THR A 79 14.46 11.01 -11.18
N PHE A 80 15.22 9.94 -11.05
CA PHE A 80 15.64 9.40 -9.77
C PHE A 80 17.10 8.93 -9.81
N GLU A 81 17.74 8.95 -8.65
CA GLU A 81 19.07 8.39 -8.48
C GLU A 81 18.98 6.87 -8.39
N SER A 82 19.77 6.20 -9.23
CA SER A 82 19.87 4.75 -9.37
C SER A 82 21.33 4.34 -9.21
N GLU A 83 21.57 3.10 -8.81
CA GLU A 83 22.92 2.54 -8.75
C GLU A 83 22.98 1.36 -9.73
N LYS A 84 23.83 1.48 -10.75
CA LYS A 84 24.10 0.37 -11.66
C LYS A 84 25.24 -0.46 -11.09
N VAL A 85 24.94 -1.73 -10.85
CA VAL A 85 25.89 -2.69 -10.30
C VAL A 85 26.49 -3.49 -11.44
N PHE A 86 27.81 -3.40 -11.58
CA PHE A 86 28.61 -4.14 -12.56
C PHE A 86 29.53 -5.11 -11.83
N GLN A 87 29.86 -6.23 -12.47
CA GLN A 87 30.95 -7.10 -12.00
C GLN A 87 32.12 -6.96 -12.97
N PHE A 88 33.30 -6.64 -12.45
CA PHE A 88 34.53 -6.60 -13.23
C PHE A 88 35.63 -7.32 -12.47
N GLN A 89 36.19 -8.38 -13.07
CA GLN A 89 37.28 -9.20 -12.50
C GLN A 89 36.99 -9.75 -11.08
N GLY A 90 35.73 -10.08 -10.80
CA GLY A 90 35.32 -10.59 -9.49
C GLY A 90 35.05 -9.52 -8.43
N GLU A 91 35.28 -8.25 -8.75
CA GLU A 91 34.93 -7.11 -7.90
C GLU A 91 33.59 -6.50 -8.34
N VAL A 92 32.76 -6.14 -7.36
CA VAL A 92 31.46 -5.50 -7.60
C VAL A 92 31.68 -3.99 -7.65
N ILE A 93 31.55 -3.41 -8.84
CA ILE A 93 31.64 -1.97 -9.06
C ILE A 93 30.23 -1.40 -9.06
N ARG A 94 30.01 -0.35 -8.27
CA ARG A 94 28.74 0.34 -8.19
C ARG A 94 28.88 1.76 -8.74
N ALA A 95 28.08 2.11 -9.74
CA ALA A 95 28.11 3.43 -10.35
C ALA A 95 26.79 4.17 -10.11
N ALA A 96 26.86 5.30 -9.39
CA ALA A 96 25.74 6.21 -9.24
C ALA A 96 25.32 6.75 -10.62
N THR A 97 24.06 6.58 -10.97
CA THR A 97 23.49 6.95 -12.26
C THR A 97 22.19 7.70 -12.03
N VAL A 98 21.97 8.78 -12.78
CA VAL A 98 20.68 9.47 -12.77
C VAL A 98 19.82 8.88 -13.89
N GLU A 99 18.72 8.22 -13.53
CA GLU A 99 17.81 7.60 -14.48
C GLU A 99 16.57 8.48 -14.68
N HIS A 100 16.23 8.74 -15.94
CA HIS A 100 15.02 9.47 -16.31
C HIS A 100 13.95 8.50 -16.82
N VAL A 101 12.77 8.57 -16.22
CA VAL A 101 11.56 7.85 -16.65
C VAL A 101 10.69 8.83 -17.42
N ALA A 102 10.55 8.59 -18.72
CA ALA A 102 9.69 9.39 -19.58
C ALA A 102 8.21 9.28 -19.15
N PRO A 103 7.39 10.32 -19.43
CA PRO A 103 5.95 10.29 -19.20
C PRO A 103 5.28 9.06 -19.86
N ALA A 104 4.44 8.35 -19.11
CA ALA A 104 3.69 7.22 -19.62
C ALA A 104 2.34 7.67 -20.22
N PRO A 105 2.08 7.47 -21.54
CA PRO A 105 0.86 7.97 -22.19
C PRO A 105 -0.44 7.45 -21.55
N GLY A 106 -0.44 6.22 -21.05
CA GLY A 106 -1.60 5.64 -20.35
C GLY A 106 -1.92 6.33 -19.03
N ALA A 107 -0.90 6.67 -18.24
CA ALA A 107 -1.07 7.41 -16.99
C ALA A 107 -1.53 8.85 -17.26
N ALA A 108 -0.96 9.50 -18.27
CA ALA A 108 -1.37 10.84 -18.71
C ALA A 108 -2.83 10.88 -19.17
N LYS A 109 -3.25 9.92 -20.01
CA LYS A 109 -4.65 9.80 -20.46
C LYS A 109 -5.61 9.57 -19.30
N LEU A 110 -5.29 8.64 -18.40
CA LEU A 110 -6.11 8.34 -17.23
C LEU A 110 -6.28 9.60 -16.36
N TRP A 111 -5.17 10.30 -16.07
CA TRP A 111 -5.17 11.53 -15.29
C TRP A 111 -6.04 12.64 -15.91
N LEU A 112 -5.92 12.86 -17.22
CA LEU A 112 -6.74 13.85 -17.94
C LEU A 112 -8.22 13.47 -17.92
N SER A 113 -8.56 12.20 -18.15
CA SER A 113 -9.96 11.75 -18.16
C SER A 113 -10.66 11.88 -16.81
N ILE A 114 -9.92 11.75 -15.70
CA ILE A 114 -10.46 11.92 -14.35
C ILE A 114 -10.74 13.40 -14.04
N ARG A 115 -9.93 14.34 -14.57
CA ARG A 115 -10.01 15.78 -14.21
C ARG A 115 -10.69 16.66 -15.26
N GLN A 116 -10.83 16.17 -16.49
CA GLN A 116 -11.55 16.82 -17.58
C GLN A 116 -12.50 15.80 -18.23
N PRO A 117 -13.59 15.42 -17.54
CA PRO A 117 -14.61 14.60 -18.15
C PRO A 117 -15.29 15.41 -19.27
N THR A 118 -15.11 14.98 -20.52
CA THR A 118 -15.94 15.36 -21.67
C THR A 118 -17.28 14.65 -21.62
#